data_AF-A0A970H2D7-F1
#
_entry.id   AF-A0A970H2D7-F1
#
_cell.length_a   1.000
_cell.length_b   1.000
_cell.length_c   1.000
_cell.angle_alpha   90.00
_cell.angle_beta   90.00
_cell.angle_gamma   90.00
#
_symmetry.space_group_name_H-M   'P 1'
#
loop_
_entity.id
_entity.type
_entity.pdbx_description
1 polymer ?
#
loop_
_entity_poly.entity_id
_entity_poly.type
_entity_poly.pdbx_seq_one_letter_code
_entity_poly.pdbx_strand_id
1 'polypeptide(L)'
;MLSLSEYITISLDTNLFFLRIMKEHAFFLEIAFMQKEDRCIDKAKYFRESYESLLSEAADMAPGRVSRKAVKSEQFVTCHTMDAEEATSCFTCIPFNMSITRKELSLSPNDRRRPLSEQAVTSLNKRAYKLTLEFIEFKEMLLNRVLDCNMFMATYPLLIDHITKEARVFAKRLDTLLRGMHFR
;
A
#
# COMPACT_ATOMS: atom_id res chain seq x y z
N MET A 1 21.78 4.75 -14.07
CA MET A 1 21.91 5.25 -12.68
C MET A 1 20.80 6.27 -12.46
N LEU A 2 20.18 6.34 -11.28
CA LEU A 2 19.11 7.30 -11.00
C LEU A 2 19.67 8.56 -10.35
N SER A 3 19.31 9.72 -10.86
CA SER A 3 19.46 10.99 -10.16
C SER A 3 18.57 11.04 -8.92
N LEU A 4 18.86 11.95 -7.98
CA LEU A 4 18.02 12.18 -6.80
C LEU A 4 16.54 12.44 -7.17
N SER A 5 16.30 13.23 -8.23
CA SER A 5 14.94 13.51 -8.69
C SER A 5 14.25 12.24 -9.21
N GLU A 6 14.96 11.38 -9.94
CA GLU A 6 14.41 10.12 -10.44
C GLU A 6 14.15 9.14 -9.30
N TYR A 7 15.07 9.04 -8.33
CA TYR A 7 14.88 8.22 -7.13
C TYR A 7 13.62 8.62 -6.36
N ILE A 8 13.46 9.92 -6.08
CA ILE A 8 12.28 10.45 -5.39
C ILE A 8 11.02 10.14 -6.19
N THR A 9 11.02 10.40 -7.49
CA THR A 9 9.83 10.21 -8.35
C THR A 9 9.42 8.74 -8.40
N ILE A 10 10.36 7.83 -8.68
CA ILE A 10 10.07 6.40 -8.77
C ILE A 10 9.64 5.85 -7.41
N SER A 11 10.25 6.31 -6.32
CA SER A 11 9.86 5.91 -4.97
C SER A 11 8.43 6.34 -4.64
N LEU A 12 8.06 7.60 -4.91
CA LEU A 12 6.72 8.09 -4.62
C LEU A 12 5.67 7.42 -5.51
N ASP A 13 5.93 7.28 -6.82
CA ASP A 13 5.04 6.54 -7.72
C ASP A 13 4.84 5.10 -7.26
N THR A 14 5.91 4.42 -6.84
CA THR A 14 5.85 3.03 -6.35
C THR A 14 5.07 2.93 -5.04
N ASN A 15 5.31 3.83 -4.09
CA ASN A 15 4.64 3.81 -2.80
C ASN A 15 3.15 4.15 -2.93
N LEU A 16 2.78 5.22 -3.65
CA LEU A 16 1.37 5.59 -3.83
C LEU A 16 0.56 4.42 -4.41
N PHE A 17 1.08 3.77 -5.45
CA PHE A 17 0.43 2.62 -6.07
C PHE A 17 0.28 1.44 -5.10
N PHE A 18 1.39 0.96 -4.54
CA PHE A 18 1.35 -0.29 -3.77
C PHE A 18 0.85 -0.13 -2.33
N LEU A 19 1.05 1.02 -1.67
CA LEU A 19 0.54 1.21 -0.31
C LEU A 19 -0.99 1.20 -0.28
N ARG A 20 -1.66 1.77 -1.30
CA ARG A 20 -3.11 1.66 -1.47
C ARG A 20 -3.55 0.21 -1.64
N ILE A 21 -2.90 -0.52 -2.55
CA ILE A 21 -3.18 -1.95 -2.78
C ILE A 21 -2.98 -2.78 -1.50
N MET A 22 -1.90 -2.55 -0.75
CA MET A 22 -1.65 -3.30 0.49
C MET A 22 -2.62 -2.93 1.61
N LYS A 23 -3.04 -1.65 1.71
CA LYS A 23 -4.12 -1.19 2.59
C LYS A 23 -5.42 -1.95 2.28
N GLU A 24 -5.78 -2.03 1.01
CA GLU A 24 -7.01 -2.70 0.54
C GLU A 24 -6.94 -4.22 0.74
N HIS A 25 -5.79 -4.85 0.51
CA HIS A 25 -5.59 -6.26 0.87
C HIS A 25 -5.79 -6.53 2.35
N ALA A 26 -5.25 -5.67 3.22
CA ALA A 26 -5.41 -5.82 4.66
C ALA A 26 -6.88 -5.67 5.06
N PHE A 27 -7.59 -4.71 4.45
CA PHE A 27 -9.04 -4.56 4.59
C PHE A 27 -9.81 -5.81 4.15
N PHE A 28 -9.53 -6.36 2.95
CA PHE A 28 -10.23 -7.55 2.45
C PHE A 28 -10.02 -8.76 3.37
N LEU A 29 -8.81 -8.92 3.92
CA LEU A 29 -8.55 -9.97 4.91
C LEU A 29 -9.32 -9.73 6.21
N GLU A 30 -9.32 -8.50 6.73
CA GLU A 30 -10.03 -8.14 7.97
C GLU A 30 -11.52 -8.50 7.93
N ILE A 31 -12.20 -8.22 6.81
CA ILE A 31 -13.63 -8.53 6.66
C ILE A 31 -13.92 -10.00 6.28
N ALA A 32 -12.90 -10.77 5.90
CA ALA A 32 -13.05 -12.16 5.47
C ALA A 32 -12.92 -13.17 6.62
N PHE A 33 -12.46 -12.76 7.80
CA PHE A 33 -12.34 -13.64 8.95
C PHE A 33 -13.68 -13.97 9.58
N MET A 34 -13.78 -15.18 10.11
CA MET A 34 -14.86 -15.55 11.02
C MET A 34 -14.60 -14.92 12.39
N GLN A 35 -15.68 -14.60 13.13
CA GLN A 35 -15.60 -13.93 14.44
C GLN A 35 -14.72 -14.64 15.48
N LYS A 36 -14.44 -15.94 15.33
CA LYS A 36 -13.56 -16.67 16.24
C LYS A 36 -12.08 -16.30 16.10
N GLU A 37 -11.68 -15.71 14.97
CA GLU A 37 -10.28 -15.42 14.65
C GLU A 37 -9.87 -13.98 15.07
N ASP A 38 -10.25 -13.56 16.29
CA ASP A 38 -10.02 -12.20 16.82
C ASP A 38 -8.59 -11.70 16.62
N ARG A 39 -7.60 -12.57 16.89
CA ARG A 39 -6.18 -12.23 16.72
C ARG A 39 -5.79 -11.93 15.27
N CYS A 40 -6.39 -12.63 14.31
CA CYS A 40 -6.12 -12.41 12.90
C CYS A 40 -6.84 -11.17 12.38
N ILE A 41 -8.06 -10.90 12.88
CA ILE A 41 -8.80 -9.65 12.63
C ILE A 41 -7.98 -8.46 13.10
N ASP A 42 -7.53 -8.48 14.36
CA ASP A 42 -6.71 -7.41 14.94
C ASP A 42 -5.40 -7.20 14.17
N LYS A 43 -4.77 -8.29 13.71
CA LYS A 43 -3.54 -8.20 12.93
C LYS A 43 -3.77 -7.63 11.53
N ALA A 44 -4.87 -7.99 10.86
CA ALA A 44 -5.24 -7.42 9.57
C ALA A 44 -5.59 -5.93 9.70
N LYS A 45 -6.34 -5.56 10.75
CA LYS A 45 -6.61 -4.16 11.12
C LYS A 45 -5.32 -3.36 11.33
N TYR A 46 -4.37 -3.91 12.09
CA TYR A 46 -3.05 -3.30 12.27
C TYR A 46 -2.34 -3.02 10.95
N PHE A 47 -2.35 -3.97 10.01
CA PHE A 47 -1.75 -3.76 8.69
C PHE A 47 -2.50 -2.69 7.90
N ARG A 48 -3.83 -2.70 7.90
CA ARG A 48 -4.64 -1.68 7.21
C ARG A 48 -4.30 -0.28 7.71
N GLU A 49 -4.34 -0.06 9.02
CA GLU A 49 -4.04 1.24 9.64
C GLU A 49 -2.57 1.66 9.40
N SER A 50 -1.64 0.71 9.45
CA SER A 50 -0.23 0.98 9.18
C SER A 50 0.04 1.38 7.72
N TYR A 51 -0.59 0.70 6.76
CA TYR A 51 -0.49 1.06 5.34
C TYR A 51 -1.20 2.38 5.04
N GLU A 52 -2.34 2.66 5.68
CA GLU A 52 -3.03 3.95 5.55
C GLU A 52 -2.16 5.11 6.03
N SER A 53 -1.46 4.94 7.16
CA SER A 53 -0.51 5.92 7.69
C SER A 53 0.64 6.20 6.71
N LEU A 54 1.28 5.15 6.19
CA LEU A 54 2.33 5.30 5.18
C LEU A 54 1.82 5.92 3.87
N LEU A 55 0.60 5.57 3.44
CA LEU A 55 0.00 6.12 2.23
C LEU A 55 -0.31 7.62 2.40
N SER A 56 -0.84 8.03 3.56
CA SER A 56 -1.05 9.45 3.85
C SER A 56 0.26 10.22 3.80
N GLU A 57 1.32 9.68 4.39
CA GLU A 57 2.64 10.31 4.36
C GLU A 57 3.19 10.41 2.92
N ALA A 58 3.05 9.34 2.12
CA ALA A 58 3.43 9.36 0.71
C ALA A 58 2.65 10.42 -0.08
N ALA A 59 1.33 10.52 0.14
CA ALA A 59 0.47 11.51 -0.50
C ALA A 59 0.84 12.95 -0.12
N ASP A 60 1.33 13.18 1.10
CA ASP A 60 1.82 14.49 1.54
C ASP A 60 3.16 14.86 0.86
N MET A 61 4.00 13.88 0.55
CA MET A 61 5.28 14.08 -0.15
C MET A 61 5.13 14.21 -1.68
N ALA A 62 4.05 13.70 -2.25
CA ALA A 62 3.83 13.52 -3.68
C ALA A 62 3.68 14.78 -4.57
N PRO A 63 3.10 15.91 -4.11
CA PRO A 63 2.86 17.06 -4.99
C PRO A 63 4.12 17.53 -5.73
N GLY A 64 4.03 17.65 -7.06
CA GLY A 64 5.14 18.07 -7.92
C GLY A 64 6.29 17.07 -8.08
N ARG A 65 6.12 15.83 -7.59
CA ARG A 65 7.17 14.79 -7.54
C ARG A 65 6.71 13.41 -8.02
N VAL A 66 5.54 13.34 -8.61
CA VAL A 66 5.02 12.13 -9.25
C VAL A 66 5.22 12.21 -10.77
N SER A 67 5.38 11.07 -11.42
CA SER A 67 5.58 11.08 -12.88
C SER A 67 4.28 11.44 -13.60
N ARG A 68 4.42 12.17 -14.73
CA ARG A 68 3.28 12.48 -15.61
C ARG A 68 2.59 11.22 -16.11
N LYS A 69 3.34 10.14 -16.34
CA LYS A 69 2.80 8.85 -16.79
C LYS A 69 1.87 8.25 -15.73
N ALA A 70 2.30 8.25 -14.48
CA ALA A 70 1.52 7.70 -13.37
C ALA A 70 0.23 8.47 -13.10
N VAL A 71 0.28 9.81 -13.12
CA VAL A 71 -0.93 10.65 -12.98
C VAL A 71 -1.88 10.42 -14.14
N LYS A 72 -1.39 10.40 -15.38
CA LYS A 72 -2.22 10.21 -16.58
C LYS A 72 -2.87 8.82 -16.64
N SER A 73 -2.24 7.80 -16.08
CA SER A 73 -2.80 6.45 -16.06
C SER A 73 -3.81 6.22 -14.93
N GLU A 74 -4.04 7.21 -14.06
CA GLU A 74 -4.96 7.10 -12.92
C GLU A 74 -4.65 5.90 -12.01
N GLN A 75 -3.38 5.49 -11.95
CA GLN A 75 -3.01 4.24 -11.29
C GLN A 75 -3.03 4.34 -9.76
N PHE A 76 -2.93 5.56 -9.21
CA PHE A 76 -3.01 5.78 -7.76
C PHE A 76 -4.45 5.80 -7.28
N VAL A 77 -5.33 6.41 -8.08
CA VAL A 77 -6.71 6.69 -7.74
C VAL A 77 -7.47 7.00 -9.02
N THR A 78 -8.75 6.64 -9.08
CA THR A 78 -9.66 7.00 -10.18
C THR A 78 -10.77 7.91 -9.67
N CYS A 79 -11.55 8.48 -10.58
CA CYS A 79 -12.73 9.27 -10.22
C CYS A 79 -13.80 8.48 -9.45
N HIS A 80 -13.73 7.15 -9.42
CA HIS A 80 -14.69 6.28 -8.73
C HIS A 80 -14.22 5.82 -7.35
N THR A 81 -12.95 6.05 -6.98
CA THR A 81 -12.39 5.50 -5.75
C THR A 81 -13.11 6.04 -4.50
N MET A 82 -13.49 7.32 -4.47
CA MET A 82 -14.15 7.91 -3.31
C MET A 82 -15.55 7.31 -3.09
N ASP A 83 -16.34 7.16 -4.15
CA ASP A 83 -17.67 6.54 -4.09
C ASP A 83 -17.57 5.07 -3.64
N ALA A 84 -16.56 4.35 -4.11
CA ALA A 84 -16.30 2.97 -3.68
C ALA A 84 -15.92 2.90 -2.19
N GLU A 85 -15.07 3.80 -1.71
CA GLU A 85 -14.70 3.89 -0.28
C GLU A 85 -15.92 4.24 0.60
N GLU A 86 -16.80 5.14 0.15
CA GLU A 86 -18.03 5.50 0.86
C GLU A 86 -19.00 4.32 0.96
N ALA A 87 -19.32 3.68 -0.17
CA ALA A 87 -20.18 2.51 -0.19
C ALA A 87 -19.61 1.36 0.67
N THR A 88 -18.30 1.11 0.56
CA THR A 88 -17.62 0.06 1.32
C THR A 88 -17.68 0.35 2.83
N SER A 89 -17.44 1.60 3.22
CA SER A 89 -17.54 2.01 4.63
C SER A 89 -18.97 1.83 5.16
N CYS A 90 -19.97 2.17 4.36
CA CYS A 90 -21.38 2.00 4.71
C CYS A 90 -21.74 0.51 4.94
N PHE A 91 -21.27 -0.41 4.10
CA PHE A 91 -21.64 -1.83 4.21
C PHE A 91 -20.82 -2.62 5.24
N THR A 92 -19.61 -2.18 5.56
CA THR A 92 -18.70 -2.92 6.46
C THR A 92 -18.55 -2.28 7.84
N CYS A 93 -19.05 -1.05 8.03
CA CYS A 93 -18.86 -0.24 9.23
C CYS A 93 -17.39 0.06 9.55
N ILE A 94 -16.46 -0.16 8.62
CA ILE A 94 -15.05 0.20 8.76
C ILE A 94 -14.83 1.56 8.09
N PRO A 95 -14.31 2.57 8.80
CA PRO A 95 -14.07 3.89 8.22
C PRO A 95 -12.91 3.86 7.23
N PHE A 96 -13.03 4.64 6.15
CA PHE A 96 -11.95 4.90 5.20
C PHE A 96 -11.50 6.36 5.30
N ASN A 97 -10.19 6.59 5.29
CA ASN A 97 -9.65 7.94 5.26
C ASN A 97 -9.70 8.55 3.85
N MET A 98 -10.87 9.05 3.46
CA MET A 98 -11.11 9.70 2.15
C MET A 98 -10.28 10.98 1.94
N SER A 99 -9.66 11.52 2.99
CA SER A 99 -8.75 12.66 2.83
C SER A 99 -7.53 12.29 1.98
N ILE A 100 -7.06 11.04 2.05
CA ILE A 100 -5.96 10.54 1.23
C ILE A 100 -6.39 10.52 -0.24
N THR A 101 -7.54 9.93 -0.54
CA THR A 101 -8.13 9.89 -1.89
C THR A 101 -8.28 11.30 -2.49
N ARG A 102 -8.71 12.28 -1.69
CA ARG A 102 -8.78 13.69 -2.12
C ARG A 102 -7.40 14.27 -2.45
N LYS A 103 -6.37 13.96 -1.65
CA LYS A 103 -4.99 14.39 -1.93
C LYS A 103 -4.49 13.76 -3.23
N GLU A 104 -4.67 12.45 -3.41
CA GLU A 104 -4.25 11.71 -4.60
C GLU A 104 -4.91 12.23 -5.89
N LEU A 105 -6.21 12.54 -5.84
CA LEU A 105 -6.94 13.13 -6.97
C LEU A 105 -6.43 14.52 -7.35
N SER A 106 -5.86 15.26 -6.40
CA SER A 106 -5.30 16.59 -6.63
C SER A 106 -3.84 16.57 -7.10
N LEU A 107 -3.22 15.39 -7.23
CA LEU A 107 -1.81 15.29 -7.59
C LEU A 107 -1.56 15.79 -9.02
N SER A 108 -0.61 16.73 -9.12
CA SER A 108 -0.11 17.24 -10.39
C SER A 108 1.42 17.15 -10.43
N PRO A 109 2.02 16.76 -11.59
CA PRO A 109 3.48 16.70 -11.74
C PRO A 109 4.19 18.06 -11.58
N ASN A 110 3.46 19.18 -11.68
CA ASN A 110 4.06 20.53 -11.74
C ASN A 110 3.89 21.34 -10.44
N ASP A 111 3.35 20.77 -9.37
CA ASP A 111 3.07 21.49 -8.12
C ASP A 111 4.22 21.38 -7.09
N ARG A 112 5.36 22.02 -7.38
CA ARG A 112 6.55 21.98 -6.50
C ARG A 112 6.43 22.96 -5.35
N ARG A 113 5.84 22.53 -4.23
CA ARG A 113 5.61 23.42 -3.08
C ARG A 113 6.81 23.60 -2.13
N ARG A 114 7.70 22.60 -1.99
CA ARG A 114 8.84 22.60 -1.03
C ARG A 114 10.02 21.75 -1.51
N PRO A 115 11.24 21.86 -0.98
CA PRO A 115 12.27 20.83 -1.12
C PRO A 115 11.89 19.58 -0.31
N LEU A 116 12.13 18.38 -0.85
CA LEU A 116 11.95 17.11 -0.13
C LEU A 116 13.32 16.45 0.05
N SER A 117 13.60 16.01 1.27
CA SER A 117 14.84 15.32 1.59
C SER A 117 14.81 13.88 1.07
N GLU A 118 15.91 13.44 0.46
CA GLU A 118 16.15 12.02 0.11
C GLU A 118 15.95 11.10 1.32
N GLN A 119 16.35 11.57 2.50
CA GLN A 119 16.26 10.80 3.74
C GLN A 119 14.81 10.54 4.14
N ALA A 120 13.90 11.47 3.88
CA ALA A 120 12.47 11.30 4.16
C ALA A 120 11.87 10.18 3.28
N VAL A 121 12.17 10.22 1.98
CA VAL A 121 11.72 9.19 1.02
C VAL A 121 12.37 7.84 1.32
N THR A 122 13.66 7.82 1.64
CA THR A 122 14.36 6.60 2.06
C THR A 122 13.74 6.01 3.33
N SER A 123 13.35 6.86 4.29
CA SER A 123 12.68 6.42 5.52
C SER A 123 11.30 5.81 5.25
N LEU A 124 10.51 6.44 4.37
CA LEU A 124 9.24 5.88 3.89
C LEU A 124 9.47 4.50 3.25
N ASN A 125 10.42 4.40 2.30
CA ASN A 125 10.76 3.14 1.63
C ASN A 125 11.16 2.02 2.62
N LYS A 126 12.00 2.33 3.62
CA LYS A 126 12.43 1.34 4.63
C LYS A 126 11.27 0.83 5.48
N ARG A 127 10.39 1.73 5.92
CA ARG A 127 9.21 1.34 6.73
C ARG A 127 8.21 0.54 5.90
N ALA A 128 7.91 0.98 4.67
CA ALA A 128 7.05 0.24 3.76
C ALA A 128 7.62 -1.15 3.44
N TYR A 129 8.94 -1.27 3.28
CA TYR A 129 9.60 -2.54 3.00
C TYR A 129 9.45 -3.50 4.19
N LYS A 130 9.79 -3.03 5.39
CA LYS A 130 9.67 -3.82 6.62
C LYS A 130 8.23 -4.28 6.85
N LEU A 131 7.26 -3.36 6.79
CA LEU A 131 5.84 -3.68 6.98
C LEU A 131 5.35 -4.72 5.95
N THR A 132 5.84 -4.62 4.70
CA THR A 132 5.45 -5.55 3.64
C THR A 132 6.07 -6.94 3.81
N LEU A 133 7.28 -7.06 4.34
CA LEU A 133 7.82 -8.36 4.73
C LEU A 133 6.99 -9.03 5.82
N GLU A 134 6.64 -8.28 6.88
CA GLU A 134 5.75 -8.77 7.95
C GLU A 134 4.37 -9.17 7.39
N PHE A 135 3.85 -8.44 6.41
CA PHE A 135 2.56 -8.75 5.79
C PHE A 135 2.62 -9.98 4.88
N ILE A 136 3.75 -10.22 4.21
CA ILE A 136 3.98 -11.46 3.45
C ILE A 136 3.95 -12.66 4.39
N GLU A 137 4.70 -12.61 5.50
CA GLU A 137 4.73 -13.69 6.50
C GLU A 137 3.32 -13.97 7.06
N PHE A 138 2.57 -12.90 7.34
CA PHE A 138 1.17 -13.03 7.77
C PHE A 138 0.32 -13.75 6.73
N LYS A 139 0.38 -13.34 5.45
CA LYS A 139 -0.40 -13.96 4.37
C LYS A 139 -0.01 -15.42 4.12
N GLU A 140 1.28 -15.76 4.19
CA GLU A 140 1.76 -17.15 4.09
C GLU A 140 1.22 -18.03 5.22
N MET A 141 1.26 -17.52 6.46
CA MET A 141 0.68 -18.20 7.61
C MET A 141 -0.82 -18.43 7.43
N LEU A 142 -1.57 -17.43 6.97
CA LEU A 142 -3.00 -17.57 6.69
C LEU A 142 -3.26 -18.64 5.62
N LEU A 143 -2.53 -18.58 4.50
CA LEU A 143 -2.67 -19.54 3.40
C LEU A 143 -2.47 -20.97 3.89
N ASN A 144 -1.41 -21.23 4.66
CA ASN A 144 -1.13 -22.56 5.20
C ASN A 144 -2.25 -23.02 6.14
N ARG A 145 -2.72 -22.16 7.06
CA ARG A 145 -3.83 -22.52 7.95
C ARG A 145 -5.12 -22.85 7.21
N VAL A 146 -5.43 -22.15 6.11
CA VAL A 146 -6.61 -22.47 5.29
C VAL A 146 -6.42 -23.78 4.53
N LEU A 147 -5.24 -24.00 3.93
CA LEU A 147 -4.93 -25.24 3.18
C LEU A 147 -4.91 -26.48 4.07
N ASP A 148 -4.47 -26.34 5.32
CA ASP A 148 -4.47 -27.41 6.33
C ASP A 148 -5.84 -27.60 7.01
N CYS A 149 -6.88 -26.89 6.55
CA CYS A 149 -8.22 -26.88 7.14
C CYS A 149 -8.25 -26.48 8.64
N ASN A 150 -7.24 -25.75 9.11
CA ASN A 150 -7.10 -25.25 10.48
C ASN A 150 -7.69 -23.85 10.70
N MET A 151 -8.29 -23.27 9.66
CA MET A 151 -8.95 -21.97 9.69
C MET A 151 -9.95 -21.86 8.53
N PHE A 152 -11.13 -21.29 8.81
CA PHE A 152 -12.10 -20.94 7.78
C PHE A 152 -12.13 -19.42 7.59
N MET A 153 -12.11 -18.97 6.34
CA MET A 153 -12.24 -17.57 5.93
C MET A 153 -13.21 -17.50 4.76
N ALA A 154 -13.97 -16.42 4.65
CA ALA A 154 -14.82 -16.10 3.52
C ALA A 154 -14.01 -15.56 2.31
N THR A 155 -12.82 -16.14 2.07
CA THR A 155 -11.92 -15.78 0.98
C THR A 155 -11.23 -17.04 0.46
N TYR A 156 -11.07 -17.11 -0.86
CA TYR A 156 -10.44 -18.27 -1.50
C TYR A 156 -8.93 -18.32 -1.25
N PRO A 157 -8.33 -19.52 -1.04
CA PRO A 157 -6.88 -19.68 -0.92
C PRO A 157 -6.10 -19.08 -2.08
N LEU A 158 -6.65 -19.19 -3.31
CA LEU A 158 -6.04 -18.61 -4.51
C LEU A 158 -5.91 -17.08 -4.42
N LEU A 159 -6.88 -16.40 -3.81
CA LEU A 159 -6.78 -14.96 -3.59
C LEU A 159 -5.65 -14.63 -2.61
N ILE A 160 -5.53 -15.39 -1.51
CA ILE A 160 -4.45 -15.20 -0.53
C ILE A 160 -3.07 -15.39 -1.19
N ASP A 161 -2.90 -16.44 -1.98
CA ASP A 161 -1.67 -16.67 -2.76
C ASP A 161 -1.38 -15.50 -3.73
N HIS A 162 -2.40 -15.04 -4.47
CA HIS A 162 -2.27 -13.92 -5.40
C HIS A 162 -1.81 -12.63 -4.72
N ILE A 163 -2.51 -12.18 -3.67
CA ILE A 163 -2.16 -10.94 -2.96
C ILE A 163 -0.82 -11.06 -2.21
N THR A 164 -0.34 -12.29 -1.95
CA THR A 164 1.00 -12.54 -1.42
C THR A 164 2.06 -12.30 -2.49
N LYS A 165 1.83 -12.77 -3.72
CA LYS A 165 2.73 -12.52 -4.85
C LYS A 165 2.85 -11.04 -5.16
N GLU A 166 1.77 -10.28 -5.10
CA GLU A 166 1.79 -8.82 -5.28
C GLU A 166 2.60 -8.11 -4.19
N ALA A 167 2.46 -8.54 -2.93
CA ALA A 167 3.26 -8.02 -1.82
C ALA A 167 4.76 -8.28 -2.03
N ARG A 168 5.14 -9.45 -2.57
CA ARG A 168 6.54 -9.74 -2.95
C ARG A 168 7.04 -8.84 -4.07
N VAL A 169 6.20 -8.52 -5.05
CA VAL A 169 6.56 -7.56 -6.11
C VAL A 169 6.84 -6.19 -5.51
N PHE A 170 6.00 -5.73 -4.59
CA PHE A 170 6.23 -4.46 -3.89
C PHE A 170 7.52 -4.47 -3.07
N ALA A 171 7.73 -5.50 -2.24
CA ALA A 171 8.93 -5.66 -1.43
C ALA A 171 10.20 -5.66 -2.31
N LYS A 172 10.19 -6.40 -3.43
CA LYS A 172 11.32 -6.43 -4.38
C LYS A 172 11.60 -5.05 -5.00
N ARG A 173 10.57 -4.29 -5.34
CA ARG A 173 10.73 -2.91 -5.87
C ARG A 173 11.35 -1.99 -4.83
N LEU A 174 10.87 -2.04 -3.59
CA LEU A 174 11.44 -1.25 -2.48
C LEU A 174 12.88 -1.65 -2.18
N ASP A 175 13.20 -2.94 -2.14
CA ASP A 175 14.57 -3.44 -1.95
C ASP A 175 15.49 -2.94 -3.08
N THR A 176 15.02 -2.95 -4.33
CA THR A 176 15.77 -2.41 -5.48
C THR A 176 16.05 -0.91 -5.31
N LEU A 177 15.07 -0.13 -4.85
CA LEU A 177 15.23 1.30 -4.56
C LEU A 177 16.20 1.53 -3.40
N LEU A 178 16.12 0.73 -2.34
CA LEU A 178 16.94 0.88 -1.13
C LEU A 178 18.39 0.45 -1.30
N ARG A 179 18.66 -0.56 -2.14
CA ARG A 179 20.03 -1.04 -2.42
C ARG A 179 20.83 -0.12 -3.32
N GLY A 180 20.19 0.85 -3.97
CA GLY A 180 20.88 1.87 -4.74
C GLY A 180 21.84 1.31 -5.78
N MET A 181 21.42 0.35 -6.62
CA MET A 181 22.10 0.15 -7.92
C MET A 181 21.95 1.49 -8.70
N HIS A 182 22.82 2.50 -8.59
CA HIS A 182 24.26 2.50 -8.34
C HIS A 182 24.72 3.75 -7.55
N PHE A 183 25.73 3.57 -6.70
CA PHE A 183 26.72 4.61 -6.35
C PHE A 183 28.14 4.03 -6.46
N ARG A 184 28.76 4.25 -7.62
CA ARG A 184 30.20 4.46 -7.88
C ARG A 184 30.37 4.73 -9.37
#